data_AF-A0A6A6HMA3-F1
#
_entry.id   AF-A0A6A6HMA3-F1
#
_cell.length_a   1.000
_cell.length_b   1.000
_cell.length_c   1.000
_cell.angle_alpha   90.00
_cell.angle_beta   90.00
_cell.angle_gamma   90.00
#
_symmetry.space_group_name_H-M   'P 1'
#
loop_
_entity.id
_entity.type
_entity.pdbx_description
1 polymer ?
#
loop_
_entity_poly.entity_id
_entity_poly.type
_entity_poly.pdbx_seq_one_letter_code
_entity_poly.pdbx_strand_id
1 'polypeptide(L)'
;MEFDGAPASNLYGSDLRPDFIELGYELFLDKHKFGATFVLADVFDPNSDLKQLDGTIDIIHAASFFHLFDRDTQIKLAKRVIALLKPQKDSLLFGRQVGKVEAGETPANSQPGRLLFRHNVETWAELWKQIGRETGTEWQVDSELIPTWTSGLVKERLEAEGIRQHRFTIRRL
;
A
#
# COMPACT_ATOMS: atom_id res chain seq x y z
N MET A 1 14.12 -9.15 -24.46
CA MET A 1 14.40 -7.96 -23.66
C MET A 1 14.21 -8.36 -22.21
N GLU A 2 15.28 -8.77 -21.54
CA GLU A 2 15.33 -8.74 -20.08
C GLU A 2 15.33 -7.27 -19.69
N PHE A 3 14.24 -6.83 -19.05
CA PHE A 3 14.21 -5.53 -18.40
C PHE A 3 14.88 -5.67 -17.04
N ASP A 4 15.59 -4.62 -16.62
CA ASP A 4 16.41 -4.41 -15.43
C ASP A 4 15.63 -4.52 -14.08
N GLY A 5 14.69 -5.45 -13.98
CA GLY A 5 13.75 -5.62 -12.87
C GLY A 5 13.81 -7.03 -12.26
N ALA A 6 12.98 -7.27 -11.25
CA ALA A 6 12.89 -8.59 -10.62
C ALA A 6 12.40 -9.66 -11.62
N PRO A 7 12.95 -10.90 -11.57
CA PRO A 7 12.46 -12.00 -12.38
C PRO A 7 10.95 -12.20 -12.19
N ALA A 8 10.21 -12.40 -13.27
CA ALA A 8 8.74 -12.52 -13.21
C ALA A 8 8.26 -13.63 -12.28
N SER A 9 9.04 -14.72 -12.15
CA SER A 9 8.76 -15.82 -11.21
C SER A 9 8.78 -15.41 -9.73
N ASN A 10 9.36 -14.25 -9.41
CA ASN A 10 9.42 -13.70 -8.06
C ASN A 10 8.39 -12.57 -7.85
N LEU A 11 7.56 -12.28 -8.87
CA LEU A 11 6.53 -11.27 -8.79
C LEU A 11 5.20 -11.89 -8.40
N TYR A 12 4.61 -11.33 -7.35
CA TYR A 12 3.27 -11.68 -6.88
C TYR A 12 2.39 -10.44 -6.93
N GLY A 13 1.20 -10.58 -7.51
CA GLY A 13 0.15 -9.56 -7.46
C GLY A 13 -1.02 -10.07 -6.64
N SER A 14 -1.70 -9.20 -5.90
CA SER A 14 -2.93 -9.57 -5.20
C SER A 14 -3.92 -8.43 -5.21
N ASP A 15 -5.16 -8.77 -5.52
CA ASP A 15 -6.31 -7.88 -5.44
C ASP A 15 -7.54 -8.72 -5.06
N LEU A 16 -8.53 -8.08 -4.45
CA LEU A 16 -9.83 -8.70 -4.18
C LEU A 16 -10.64 -8.88 -5.48
N ARG A 17 -10.42 -8.03 -6.48
CA ARG A 17 -11.21 -8.01 -7.72
C ARG A 17 -10.45 -8.60 -8.89
N PRO A 18 -10.96 -9.66 -9.53
CA PRO A 18 -10.29 -10.29 -10.67
C PRO A 18 -10.28 -9.36 -11.89
N ASP A 19 -11.29 -8.49 -12.01
CA ASP A 19 -11.46 -7.58 -13.14
C ASP A 19 -10.26 -6.65 -13.37
N PHE A 20 -9.56 -6.22 -12.31
CA PHE A 20 -8.37 -5.37 -12.48
C PHE A 20 -7.17 -6.12 -13.07
N ILE A 21 -7.06 -7.42 -12.76
CA ILE A 21 -6.01 -8.27 -13.30
C ILE A 21 -6.30 -8.53 -14.79
N GLU A 22 -7.54 -8.87 -15.11
CA GLU A 22 -7.97 -9.11 -16.49
C GLU A 22 -7.84 -7.86 -17.37
N LEU A 23 -8.26 -6.69 -16.88
CA LEU A 23 -8.06 -5.43 -17.57
C LEU A 23 -6.58 -5.10 -17.79
N GLY A 24 -5.70 -5.46 -16.85
CA GLY A 24 -4.26 -5.33 -17.01
C GLY A 24 -3.76 -6.14 -18.22
N TYR A 25 -4.17 -7.40 -18.31
CA TYR A 25 -3.82 -8.26 -19.44
C TYR A 25 -4.38 -7.77 -20.78
N GLU A 26 -5.59 -7.24 -20.80
CA GLU A 26 -6.19 -6.65 -22.01
C GLU A 26 -5.44 -5.38 -22.44
N LEU A 27 -5.01 -4.55 -21.50
CA LEU A 27 -4.30 -3.30 -21.77
C LEU A 27 -2.88 -3.55 -22.30
N PHE A 28 -2.16 -4.50 -21.71
CA PHE A 28 -0.75 -4.76 -22.03
C PHE A 28 -0.54 -5.92 -23.02
N LEU A 29 -1.61 -6.66 -23.36
CA LEU A 29 -1.61 -7.74 -24.36
C LEU A 29 -0.58 -8.85 -24.07
N ASP A 30 -0.42 -9.20 -22.79
CA ASP A 30 0.67 -10.03 -22.28
C ASP A 30 0.23 -11.21 -21.40
N LYS A 31 -1.06 -11.57 -21.40
CA LYS A 31 -1.64 -12.67 -20.59
C LYS A 31 -0.83 -13.97 -20.58
N HIS A 32 -0.24 -14.35 -21.70
CA HIS A 32 0.55 -15.58 -21.85
C HIS A 32 2.07 -15.35 -21.78
N LYS A 33 2.52 -14.12 -21.51
CA LYS A 33 3.93 -13.70 -21.47
C LYS A 33 4.33 -13.20 -20.08
N PHE A 34 3.40 -12.64 -19.32
CA PHE A 34 3.65 -12.10 -18.00
C PHE A 34 3.64 -13.22 -16.96
N GLY A 35 4.83 -13.64 -16.53
CA GLY A 35 5.04 -14.79 -15.64
C GLY A 35 4.85 -14.52 -14.14
N ALA A 36 4.18 -13.43 -13.75
CA ALA A 36 3.87 -13.15 -12.35
C ALA A 36 2.73 -14.05 -11.85
N THR A 37 2.71 -14.33 -10.56
CA THR A 37 1.63 -15.08 -9.91
C THR A 37 0.62 -14.11 -9.31
N PHE A 38 -0.64 -14.21 -9.72
CA PHE A 38 -1.72 -13.45 -9.10
C PHE A 38 -2.48 -14.29 -8.07
N VAL A 39 -2.67 -13.71 -6.89
CA VAL A 39 -3.42 -14.31 -5.77
C VAL A 39 -4.67 -13.48 -5.54
N LEU A 40 -5.83 -14.00 -5.91
CA LEU A 40 -7.10 -13.33 -5.67
C LEU A 40 -7.51 -13.53 -4.21
N ALA A 41 -7.42 -12.48 -3.39
CA ALA A 41 -7.56 -12.64 -1.95
C ALA A 41 -8.07 -11.38 -1.25
N ASP A 42 -8.84 -11.59 -0.19
CA ASP A 42 -9.05 -10.57 0.83
C ASP A 42 -7.83 -10.54 1.75
N VAL A 43 -7.12 -9.40 1.76
CA VAL A 43 -5.95 -9.18 2.62
C VAL A 43 -6.29 -9.29 4.11
N PHE A 44 -7.55 -9.07 4.49
CA PHE A 44 -8.00 -9.17 5.88
C PHE A 44 -8.44 -10.58 6.28
N ASP A 45 -8.58 -11.51 5.33
CA ASP A 45 -8.84 -12.91 5.64
C ASP A 45 -7.50 -13.64 5.94
N PRO A 46 -7.26 -14.05 7.20
CA PRO A 46 -6.02 -14.75 7.59
C PRO A 46 -5.89 -16.17 7.01
N ASN A 47 -6.95 -16.69 6.39
CA ASN A 47 -6.99 -18.00 5.74
C ASN A 47 -7.04 -17.90 4.21
N SER A 48 -6.98 -16.69 3.64
CA SER A 48 -6.87 -16.52 2.19
C SER A 48 -5.57 -17.14 1.65
N ASP A 49 -5.54 -17.37 0.34
CA ASP A 49 -4.38 -17.94 -0.35
C ASP A 49 -3.10 -17.11 -0.17
N LEU A 50 -3.21 -15.82 0.24
CA LEU A 50 -2.05 -15.02 0.62
C LEU A 50 -1.24 -15.64 1.77
N LYS A 51 -1.84 -16.49 2.61
CA LYS A 51 -1.16 -17.19 3.70
C LYS A 51 0.05 -18.00 3.23
N GLN A 52 0.02 -18.50 1.99
CA GLN A 52 1.14 -19.26 1.42
C GLN A 52 2.40 -18.41 1.21
N LEU A 53 2.27 -17.07 1.24
CA LEU A 53 3.35 -16.10 1.08
C LEU A 53 3.82 -15.52 2.43
N ASP A 54 3.28 -15.99 3.55
CA ASP A 54 3.66 -15.51 4.87
C ASP A 54 5.16 -15.76 5.12
N GLY A 55 5.88 -14.70 5.46
CA GLY A 55 7.31 -14.75 5.73
C GLY A 55 8.17 -15.03 4.50
N THR A 56 7.66 -14.89 3.27
CA THR A 56 8.41 -15.20 2.04
C THR A 56 8.72 -13.98 1.18
N ILE A 57 8.13 -12.80 1.45
CA ILE A 57 8.26 -11.62 0.59
C ILE A 57 9.36 -10.68 1.10
N ASP A 58 10.34 -10.35 0.26
CA ASP A 58 11.39 -9.37 0.61
C ASP A 58 10.89 -7.92 0.53
N ILE A 59 10.09 -7.62 -0.49
CA ILE A 59 9.63 -6.27 -0.82
C ILE A 59 8.14 -6.28 -1.17
N ILE A 60 7.36 -5.41 -0.51
CA ILE A 60 5.95 -5.16 -0.82
C ILE A 60 5.80 -3.74 -1.35
N HIS A 61 5.18 -3.61 -2.52
CA HIS A 61 4.75 -2.33 -3.07
C HIS A 61 3.26 -2.12 -2.84
N ALA A 62 2.89 -1.13 -2.03
CA ALA A 62 1.51 -0.79 -1.72
C ALA A 62 1.18 0.63 -2.20
N ALA A 63 0.78 0.77 -3.47
CA ALA A 63 0.36 2.05 -4.04
C ALA A 63 -1.16 2.22 -3.95
N SER A 64 -1.59 3.39 -3.49
CA SER A 64 -3.00 3.79 -3.37
C SER A 64 -3.84 2.84 -2.54
N PHE A 65 -3.29 2.32 -1.42
CA PHE A 65 -3.94 1.26 -0.65
C PHE A 65 -4.37 1.64 0.78
N PHE A 66 -3.45 1.98 1.69
CA PHE A 66 -3.81 2.21 3.10
C PHE A 66 -4.86 3.33 3.29
N HIS A 67 -4.78 4.41 2.50
CA HIS A 67 -5.73 5.53 2.57
C HIS A 67 -7.19 5.17 2.23
N LEU A 68 -7.45 3.94 1.75
CA LEU A 68 -8.79 3.41 1.53
C LEU A 68 -9.49 2.97 2.83
N PHE A 69 -8.82 3.07 3.98
CA PHE A 69 -9.30 2.54 5.25
C PHE A 69 -9.22 3.58 6.37
N ASP A 70 -9.99 3.37 7.44
CA ASP A 70 -9.82 4.07 8.72
C ASP A 70 -8.52 3.64 9.42
N ARG A 71 -8.15 4.37 10.48
CA ARG A 71 -6.88 4.18 11.18
C ARG A 71 -6.75 2.78 11.80
N ASP A 72 -7.80 2.25 12.40
CA ASP A 72 -7.76 0.93 13.05
C ASP A 72 -7.61 -0.21 12.04
N THR A 73 -8.26 -0.08 10.90
CA THR A 73 -8.14 -1.00 9.78
C THR A 73 -6.77 -0.90 9.12
N GLN A 74 -6.17 0.29 9.05
CA GLN A 74 -4.78 0.46 8.60
C GLN A 74 -3.78 -0.24 9.54
N ILE A 75 -4.01 -0.28 10.86
CA ILE A 75 -3.18 -1.06 11.78
C ILE A 75 -3.28 -2.56 11.48
N LYS A 76 -4.51 -3.08 11.28
CA LYS A 76 -4.72 -4.49 10.89
C LYS A 76 -4.02 -4.81 9.58
N LEU A 77 -4.14 -3.92 8.60
CA LEU A 77 -3.48 -4.05 7.30
C LEU A 77 -1.95 -4.07 7.44
N ALA A 78 -1.38 -3.16 8.24
CA ALA A 78 0.06 -3.14 8.47
C ALA A 78 0.56 -4.43 9.14
N LYS A 79 -0.18 -4.98 10.11
CA LYS A 79 0.14 -6.29 10.71
C LYS A 79 0.10 -7.42 9.67
N ARG A 80 -0.87 -7.41 8.75
CA ARG A 80 -0.91 -8.37 7.64
C ARG A 80 0.32 -8.21 6.74
N VAL A 81 0.69 -6.99 6.37
CA VAL A 81 1.90 -6.71 5.58
C VAL A 81 3.15 -7.26 6.28
N ILE A 82 3.27 -7.08 7.60
CA ILE A 82 4.39 -7.63 8.38
C ILE A 82 4.42 -9.16 8.34
N ALA A 83 3.27 -9.83 8.37
CA ALA A 83 3.20 -11.29 8.29
C ALA A 83 3.63 -11.81 6.91
N LEU A 84 3.38 -11.06 5.83
CA LEU A 84 3.83 -11.39 4.48
C LEU A 84 5.32 -11.16 4.28
N LEU A 85 5.87 -10.10 4.88
CA LEU A 85 7.29 -9.79 4.80
C LEU A 85 8.13 -10.87 5.50
N LYS A 86 9.28 -11.21 4.90
CA LYS A 86 10.30 -12.01 5.58
C LYS A 86 10.66 -11.35 6.93
N PRO A 87 10.85 -12.12 8.00
CA PRO A 87 11.27 -11.59 9.30
C PRO A 87 12.78 -11.29 9.32
N GLN A 88 13.28 -10.53 8.34
CA GLN A 88 14.70 -10.20 8.17
C GLN A 88 14.92 -8.69 8.03
N LYS A 89 16.10 -8.25 8.43
CA LYS A 89 16.59 -6.88 8.21
C LYS A 89 16.46 -6.50 6.73
N ASP A 90 16.14 -5.24 6.47
CA ASP A 90 15.98 -4.66 5.13
C ASP A 90 14.74 -5.14 4.34
N SER A 91 13.86 -5.95 4.94
CA SER A 91 12.52 -6.19 4.38
C SER A 91 11.77 -4.88 4.25
N LEU A 92 11.14 -4.68 3.09
CA LEU A 92 10.75 -3.34 2.64
C LEU A 92 9.27 -3.27 2.28
N LEU A 93 8.56 -2.33 2.88
CA LEU A 93 7.29 -1.85 2.35
C LEU A 93 7.51 -0.46 1.77
N PHE A 94 7.05 -0.20 0.55
CA PHE A 94 7.09 1.14 -0.03
C PHE A 94 5.86 1.43 -0.89
N GLY A 95 5.61 2.70 -1.13
CA GLY A 95 4.50 3.09 -1.99
C GLY A 95 4.18 4.58 -1.96
N ARG A 96 3.00 4.88 -2.50
CA ARG A 96 2.40 6.21 -2.45
C ARG A 96 0.93 6.10 -2.13
N GLN A 97 0.34 7.13 -1.55
CA GLN A 97 -1.07 7.19 -1.24
C GLN A 97 -1.57 8.63 -1.17
N VAL A 98 -2.88 8.80 -0.96
CA VAL A 98 -3.44 10.10 -0.66
C VAL A 98 -3.06 10.48 0.78
N GLY A 99 -2.33 11.59 0.90
CA GLY A 99 -2.04 12.23 2.18
C GLY A 99 -2.80 13.54 2.32
N LYS A 100 -2.64 14.15 3.49
CA LYS A 100 -3.19 15.47 3.79
C LYS A 100 -2.21 16.25 4.66
N VAL A 101 -2.09 17.55 4.43
CA VAL A 101 -1.24 18.43 5.26
C VAL A 101 -1.65 18.33 6.72
N GLU A 102 -2.94 18.53 6.98
CA GLU A 102 -3.57 18.28 8.28
C GLU A 102 -4.17 16.88 8.27
N ALA A 103 -3.49 15.92 8.91
CA ALA A 103 -3.95 14.55 9.00
C ALA A 103 -5.32 14.43 9.69
N GLY A 104 -6.10 13.42 9.30
CA GLY A 104 -7.38 13.17 9.96
C GLY A 104 -8.37 12.37 9.12
N GLU A 105 -9.56 12.22 9.70
CA GLU A 105 -10.67 11.53 9.06
C GLU A 105 -11.21 12.34 7.88
N THR A 106 -11.53 11.64 6.80
CA THR A 106 -12.14 12.20 5.60
C THR A 106 -13.25 11.28 5.12
N PRO A 107 -14.43 11.80 4.73
CA PRO A 107 -15.49 10.98 4.15
C PRO A 107 -15.02 10.23 2.90
N ALA A 108 -15.44 8.97 2.76
CA ALA A 108 -15.23 8.20 1.54
C ALA A 108 -16.17 8.69 0.43
N ASN A 109 -15.59 9.05 -0.72
CA ASN A 109 -16.38 9.51 -1.88
C ASN A 109 -17.34 8.45 -2.43
N SER A 110 -16.98 7.16 -2.28
CA SER A 110 -17.72 6.04 -2.85
C SER A 110 -18.78 5.45 -1.92
N GLN A 111 -18.74 5.79 -0.62
CA GLN A 111 -19.59 5.16 0.40
C GLN A 111 -19.98 6.17 1.48
N PRO A 112 -21.21 6.73 1.44
CA PRO A 112 -21.69 7.67 2.45
C PRO A 112 -21.58 7.10 3.86
N GLY A 113 -21.12 7.93 4.81
CA GLY A 113 -20.97 7.56 6.23
C GLY A 113 -19.69 6.78 6.56
N ARG A 114 -18.94 6.30 5.57
CA ARG A 114 -17.62 5.67 5.80
C ARG A 114 -16.53 6.74 5.93
N LEU A 115 -15.72 6.63 6.98
CA LEU A 115 -14.58 7.49 7.21
C LEU A 115 -13.27 6.77 6.84
N LEU A 116 -12.35 7.55 6.28
CA LEU A 116 -11.00 7.13 5.88
C LEU A 116 -10.00 7.97 6.68
N PHE A 117 -8.84 7.43 7.03
CA PHE A 117 -7.80 8.24 7.67
C PHE A 117 -6.70 8.61 6.66
N ARG A 118 -6.46 9.92 6.47
CA ARG A 118 -5.39 10.43 5.61
C ARG A 118 -4.24 10.93 6.46
N HIS A 119 -3.05 10.42 6.21
CA HIS A 119 -1.86 10.74 6.96
C HIS A 119 -1.10 11.96 6.41
N ASN A 120 -0.46 12.67 7.32
CA ASN A 120 0.75 13.46 7.06
C ASN A 120 1.99 12.64 7.45
N VAL A 121 3.19 13.23 7.38
CA VAL A 121 4.44 12.53 7.71
C VAL A 121 4.47 12.10 9.18
N GLU A 122 4.00 12.96 10.07
CA GLU A 122 4.04 12.79 11.52
C GLU A 122 3.14 11.62 11.95
N THR A 123 1.87 11.65 11.56
CA THR A 123 0.90 10.59 11.93
C THR A 123 1.21 9.25 11.27
N TRP A 124 1.92 9.24 10.13
CA TRP A 124 2.41 8.00 9.51
C TRP A 124 3.56 7.38 10.33
N ALA A 125 4.51 8.20 10.78
CA ALA A 125 5.56 7.75 11.69
C ALA A 125 5.00 7.25 13.02
N GLU A 126 3.99 7.92 13.57
CA GLU A 126 3.30 7.49 14.79
C GLU A 126 2.60 6.14 14.63
N LEU A 127 1.91 5.92 13.50
CA LEU A 127 1.28 4.64 13.17
C LEU A 127 2.31 3.50 13.19
N TRP A 128 3.43 3.67 12.50
CA TRP A 128 4.49 2.65 12.44
C TRP A 128 5.23 2.45 13.76
N LYS A 129 5.38 3.50 14.56
CA LYS A 129 5.86 3.39 15.94
C LYS A 129 4.91 2.56 16.80
N GLN A 130 3.60 2.71 16.62
CA GLN A 130 2.59 1.88 17.29
C GLN A 130 2.67 0.43 16.82
N ILE A 131 2.71 0.20 15.51
CA ILE A 131 2.82 -1.14 14.92
C ILE A 131 4.07 -1.87 15.45
N GLY A 132 5.22 -1.19 15.53
CA GLY A 132 6.45 -1.77 16.08
C GLY A 132 6.28 -2.26 17.52
N ARG A 133 5.67 -1.43 18.40
CA ARG A 133 5.36 -1.83 19.78
C ARG A 133 4.42 -3.04 19.85
N GLU A 134 3.36 -3.05 19.04
CA GLU A 134 2.35 -4.10 19.07
C GLU A 134 2.80 -5.44 18.48
N THR A 135 3.86 -5.43 17.66
CA THR A 135 4.36 -6.64 16.98
C THR A 135 5.73 -7.07 17.47
N GLY A 136 6.37 -6.31 18.37
CA GLY A 136 7.74 -6.58 18.82
C GLY A 136 8.77 -6.42 17.68
N THR A 137 8.53 -5.50 16.75
CA THR A 137 9.40 -5.25 15.60
C THR A 137 9.83 -3.79 15.55
N GLU A 138 10.91 -3.50 14.82
CA GLU A 138 11.44 -2.15 14.67
C GLU A 138 11.52 -1.76 13.20
N TRP A 139 11.19 -0.49 12.91
CA TRP A 139 11.03 0.01 11.56
C TRP A 139 11.64 1.40 11.41
N GLN A 140 12.46 1.58 10.38
CA GLN A 140 12.79 2.88 9.84
C GLN A 140 11.65 3.36 8.94
N VAL A 141 11.18 4.58 9.18
CA VAL A 141 10.06 5.19 8.45
C VAL A 141 10.55 6.46 7.77
N ASP A 142 10.57 6.44 6.45
CA ASP A 142 10.84 7.61 5.62
C ASP A 142 9.57 7.96 4.86
N SER A 143 9.08 9.20 4.97
CA SER A 143 7.92 9.63 4.19
C SER A 143 7.89 11.13 3.95
N GLU A 144 7.21 11.54 2.90
CA GLU A 144 7.11 12.94 2.48
C GLU A 144 5.73 13.23 1.87
N LEU A 145 5.29 14.47 2.02
CA LEU A 145 4.14 15.00 1.27
C LEU A 145 4.67 15.84 0.10
N ILE A 146 4.33 15.41 -1.11
CA ILE A 146 4.64 16.14 -2.35
C ILE A 146 3.35 16.64 -3.01
N PRO A 147 3.44 17.58 -3.98
CA PRO A 147 2.29 17.99 -4.77
C PRO A 147 1.50 16.80 -5.33
N THR A 148 0.21 16.99 -5.56
CA THR A 148 -0.64 15.91 -6.08
C THR A 148 -0.20 15.48 -7.48
N TRP A 149 -0.58 14.26 -7.89
CA TRP A 149 -0.36 13.74 -9.23
C TRP A 149 -1.27 14.39 -10.30
N THR A 150 -2.14 15.32 -9.89
CA THR A 150 -3.12 15.97 -10.76
C THR A 150 -2.57 17.29 -11.32
N SER A 151 -3.24 17.86 -12.32
CA SER A 151 -2.86 19.11 -12.97
C SER A 151 -4.05 20.07 -13.12
N GLY A 152 -3.76 21.35 -13.41
CA GLY A 152 -4.76 22.39 -13.62
C GLY A 152 -5.69 22.62 -12.42
N LEU A 153 -6.96 22.93 -12.70
CA LEU A 153 -7.96 23.26 -11.68
C LEU A 153 -8.21 22.14 -10.66
N VAL A 154 -8.03 20.88 -11.06
CA VAL A 154 -8.16 19.74 -10.13
C VAL A 154 -7.06 19.78 -9.09
N LYS A 155 -5.82 20.07 -9.50
CA LYS A 155 -4.69 20.23 -8.59
C LYS A 155 -4.94 21.35 -7.60
N GLU A 156 -5.31 22.53 -8.10
CA GLU A 156 -5.55 23.71 -7.26
C GLU A 156 -6.62 23.44 -6.21
N ARG A 157 -7.75 22.82 -6.60
CA ARG A 157 -8.81 22.44 -5.67
C ARG A 157 -8.33 21.45 -4.61
N LEU A 158 -7.73 20.34 -5.03
CA LEU A 158 -7.27 19.29 -4.10
C LEU A 158 -6.21 19.85 -3.15
N GLU A 159 -5.27 20.64 -3.65
CA GLU A 159 -4.20 21.19 -2.83
C GLU A 159 -4.68 22.27 -1.86
N ALA A 160 -5.72 23.03 -2.22
CA ALA A 160 -6.41 23.96 -1.33
C ALA A 160 -7.16 23.24 -0.19
N GLU A 161 -7.66 22.03 -0.43
CA GLU A 161 -8.21 21.14 0.62
C GLU A 161 -7.11 20.45 1.48
N GLY A 162 -5.84 20.80 1.24
CA GLY A 162 -4.70 20.22 1.91
C GLY A 162 -4.31 18.83 1.41
N ILE A 163 -4.89 18.35 0.31
CA ILE A 163 -4.56 17.03 -0.24
C ILE A 163 -3.18 17.06 -0.88
N ARG A 164 -2.40 16.01 -0.63
CA ARG A 164 -1.06 15.82 -1.16
C ARG A 164 -0.88 14.36 -1.59
N GLN A 165 0.13 14.11 -2.41
CA GLN A 165 0.62 12.75 -2.59
C GLN A 165 1.59 12.45 -1.47
N HIS A 166 1.30 11.41 -0.70
CA HIS A 166 2.17 10.91 0.37
C HIS A 166 3.00 9.76 -0.18
N ARG A 167 4.32 9.90 -0.19
CA ARG A 167 5.26 8.83 -0.55
C ARG A 167 5.88 8.29 0.73
N PHE A 168 6.07 6.98 0.80
CA PHE A 168 6.64 6.35 1.99
C PHE A 168 7.50 5.13 1.67
N THR A 169 8.42 4.88 2.59
CA THR A 169 9.26 3.70 2.71
C THR A 169 9.29 3.28 4.17
N ILE A 170 9.06 2.00 4.43
CA ILE A 170 9.12 1.38 5.75
C ILE A 170 10.07 0.19 5.66
N ARG A 171 11.18 0.28 6.38
CA ARG A 171 12.27 -0.70 6.31
C ARG A 171 12.44 -1.37 7.67
N ARG A 172 12.43 -2.70 7.70
CA ARG A 172 12.70 -3.46 8.92
C ARG A 172 14.14 -3.27 9.37
N LEU A 173 14.33 -2.98 10.66
CA LEU A 173 15.65 -2.86 11.30
C LEU A 173 16.15 -4.21 11.84
#